data_AF-A0A436DE22-F1
#
_entry.id   AF-A0A436DE22-F1
#
_cell.length_a   1.000
_cell.length_b   1.000
_cell.length_c   1.000
_cell.angle_alpha   90.00
_cell.angle_beta   90.00
_cell.angle_gamma   90.00
#
_symmetry.space_group_name_H-M   'P 1'
#
loop_
_entity.id
_entity.type
_entity.pdbx_description
1 polymer ?
#
loop_
_entity_poly.entity_id
_entity_poly.type
_entity_poly.pdbx_seq_one_letter_code
_entity_poly.pdbx_strand_id
1 'polypeptide(L)'
;MRLMSLTPELVALCHREEADPGPDPSWTDMNDEDFRTLALRLSNEADEGPLWVFAYGSLIWKPEFESVEQQLATAFGWHRSFCLDMVRWRGSAEQPGLMMALERGGRCNGVIYRLPEGEKPAQIERLLRREISDHESIETVRWLPVHTPQGKLRALGFWVGVKGRGTSLNQPLDRVASVLARACGHIGSGAEYLYNTVSHLEAFGIRDRNLWRLQELVAQEVRAIHGRKLEPGLSLALQARPQSQ
;
A
#
# COMPACT_ATOMS: atom_id res chain seq x y z
N MET A 1 4.69 22.64 -4.90
CA MET A 1 4.15 21.29 -4.60
C MET A 1 2.69 21.28 -5.02
N ARG A 2 2.22 20.25 -5.72
CA ARG A 2 0.79 20.17 -6.09
C ARG A 2 -0.05 19.88 -4.84
N LEU A 3 -1.24 20.47 -4.78
CA LEU A 3 -2.18 20.22 -3.69
C LEU A 3 -2.96 18.94 -3.96
N MET A 4 -2.99 18.04 -2.98
CA MET A 4 -3.80 16.82 -3.04
C MET A 4 -5.26 17.13 -2.73
N SER A 5 -6.17 16.41 -3.38
CA SER A 5 -7.61 16.48 -3.13
C SER A 5 -8.00 15.72 -1.86
N LEU A 6 -7.30 14.62 -1.58
CA LEU A 6 -7.37 13.86 -0.33
C LEU A 6 -6.48 14.56 0.70
N THR A 7 -7.09 15.28 1.63
CA THR A 7 -6.40 16.06 2.64
C THR A 7 -6.30 15.29 3.96
N PRO A 8 -5.42 15.69 4.90
CA PRO A 8 -5.39 15.11 6.25
C PRO A 8 -6.74 15.10 6.96
N GLU A 9 -7.56 16.14 6.78
CA GLU A 9 -8.89 16.24 7.39
C GLU A 9 -9.84 15.18 6.82
N LEU A 10 -9.77 14.93 5.51
CA LEU A 10 -10.56 13.85 4.88
C LEU A 10 -10.06 12.47 5.32
N VAL A 11 -8.75 12.29 5.46
CA VAL A 11 -8.17 11.03 5.97
C VAL A 11 -8.64 10.75 7.39
N ALA A 12 -8.70 11.77 8.25
CA ALA A 12 -9.17 11.63 9.63
C ALA A 12 -10.62 11.14 9.71
N LEU A 13 -11.48 11.53 8.77
CA LEU A 13 -12.88 11.05 8.70
C LEU A 13 -13.00 9.54 8.42
N CYS A 14 -11.98 8.94 7.80
CA CYS A 14 -11.95 7.51 7.49
C CYS A 14 -11.46 6.65 8.67
N HIS A 15 -10.92 7.25 9.73
CA HIS A 15 -10.35 6.52 10.85
C HIS A 15 -11.43 6.01 11.81
N ARG A 16 -11.24 4.79 12.32
CA ARG A 16 -12.05 4.16 13.36
C ARG A 16 -11.17 3.31 14.26
N GLU A 17 -11.55 3.15 15.51
CA GLU A 17 -10.95 2.13 16.37
C GLU A 17 -11.46 0.77 15.92
N GLU A 18 -10.53 -0.09 15.53
CA GLU A 18 -10.79 -1.45 15.08
C GLU A 18 -9.86 -2.38 15.86
N ALA A 19 -10.40 -3.46 16.42
CA ALA A 19 -9.59 -4.47 17.10
C ALA A 19 -8.75 -5.25 16.09
N ASP A 20 -7.58 -5.75 16.51
CA ASP A 20 -6.82 -6.68 15.69
C ASP A 20 -7.51 -8.06 15.71
N PRO A 21 -8.00 -8.57 14.57
CA PRO A 21 -8.64 -9.89 14.52
C PRO A 21 -7.65 -11.05 14.69
N GLY A 22 -6.33 -10.78 14.70
CA GLY A 22 -5.29 -11.80 14.65
C GLY A 22 -5.06 -12.34 13.24
N PRO A 23 -4.06 -13.23 13.06
CA PRO A 23 -3.72 -13.79 11.75
C PRO A 23 -4.88 -14.58 11.14
N ASP A 24 -4.94 -14.63 9.81
CA ASP A 24 -5.94 -15.42 9.09
C ASP A 24 -5.59 -16.92 9.23
N PRO A 25 -6.43 -17.76 9.86
CA PRO A 25 -6.13 -19.16 10.13
C PRO A 25 -6.01 -20.03 8.87
N SER A 26 -6.36 -19.48 7.70
CA SER A 26 -6.26 -20.15 6.41
C SER A 26 -4.95 -19.91 5.67
N TRP A 27 -4.01 -19.18 6.28
CA TRP A 27 -2.67 -18.94 5.79
C TRP A 27 -1.65 -19.67 6.66
N THR A 28 -0.52 -20.03 6.07
CA THR A 28 0.49 -20.84 6.76
C THR A 28 1.58 -19.93 7.32
N ASP A 29 1.52 -19.62 8.62
CA ASP A 29 2.50 -18.78 9.30
C ASP A 29 3.94 -19.26 9.10
N MET A 30 4.86 -18.32 8.90
CA MET A 30 6.30 -18.57 8.83
C MET A 30 6.92 -18.59 10.22
N ASN A 31 7.74 -19.60 10.50
CA ASN A 31 8.57 -19.68 11.68
C ASN A 31 10.00 -19.15 11.42
N ASP A 32 10.84 -19.14 12.45
CA ASP A 32 12.23 -18.63 12.36
C ASP A 32 13.12 -19.39 11.38
N GLU A 33 12.91 -20.69 11.17
CA GLU A 33 13.63 -21.48 10.17
C GLU A 33 13.19 -21.12 8.74
N ASP A 34 11.90 -20.85 8.54
CA ASP A 34 11.38 -20.44 7.23
C ASP A 34 11.99 -19.10 6.80
N PHE A 35 12.04 -18.14 7.73
CA PHE A 35 12.70 -16.84 7.49
C PHE A 35 14.19 -17.00 7.17
N ARG A 36 14.93 -17.79 7.96
CA ARG A 36 16.37 -18.03 7.73
C ARG A 36 16.62 -18.72 6.38
N THR A 37 15.83 -19.74 6.05
CA THR A 37 15.93 -20.49 4.80
C THR A 37 15.66 -19.59 3.59
N LEU A 38 14.60 -18.78 3.64
CA LEU A 38 14.25 -17.85 2.57
C LEU A 38 15.29 -16.74 2.41
N ALA A 39 15.78 -16.19 3.52
CA ALA A 39 16.81 -15.16 3.50
C ALA A 39 18.12 -15.67 2.88
N LEU A 40 18.54 -16.90 3.22
CA LEU A 40 19.72 -17.52 2.64
C LEU A 40 19.53 -17.75 1.13
N ARG A 41 18.36 -18.25 0.71
CA ARG A 41 18.04 -18.43 -0.71
C ARG A 41 18.14 -17.11 -1.48
N LEU A 42 17.45 -16.08 -1.00
CA LEU A 42 17.45 -14.75 -1.64
C LEU A 42 18.83 -14.10 -1.64
N SER A 43 19.64 -14.33 -0.60
CA SER A 43 21.03 -13.86 -0.55
C SER A 43 21.90 -14.56 -1.61
N ASN A 44 21.69 -15.85 -1.85
CA ASN A 44 22.42 -16.60 -2.88
C ASN A 44 22.00 -16.24 -4.30
N GLU A 45 20.77 -15.74 -4.49
CA GLU A 45 20.27 -15.22 -5.76
C GLU A 45 20.70 -13.76 -6.05
N ALA A 46 21.30 -13.08 -5.06
CA ALA A 46 21.72 -11.70 -5.17
C ALA A 46 22.94 -11.55 -6.09
N ASP A 47 23.02 -10.43 -6.80
CA ASP A 47 24.22 -10.08 -7.55
C ASP A 47 25.40 -9.82 -6.58
N GLU A 48 26.64 -9.91 -7.09
CA GLU A 48 27.82 -9.44 -6.37
C GLU A 48 27.69 -7.94 -6.06
N GLY A 49 28.17 -7.52 -4.90
CA GLY A 49 28.09 -6.12 -4.44
C GLY A 49 26.93 -5.86 -3.46
N PRO A 50 26.48 -4.60 -3.32
CA PRO A 50 25.59 -4.19 -2.22
C PRO A 50 24.14 -4.68 -2.37
N LEU A 51 23.46 -4.84 -1.24
CA LEU A 51 22.03 -5.16 -1.18
C LEU A 51 21.20 -3.91 -1.42
N TRP A 52 20.36 -3.95 -2.46
CA TRP A 52 19.40 -2.91 -2.80
C TRP A 52 17.97 -3.38 -2.59
N VAL A 53 17.12 -2.54 -1.99
CA VAL A 53 15.68 -2.78 -1.81
C VAL A 53 14.88 -1.82 -2.66
N PHE A 54 13.92 -2.31 -3.45
CA PHE A 54 13.02 -1.49 -4.25
C PHE A 54 11.76 -1.13 -3.47
N ALA A 55 11.64 0.15 -3.13
CA ALA A 55 10.49 0.73 -2.47
C ALA A 55 9.55 1.41 -3.47
N TYR A 56 8.30 0.95 -3.50
CA TYR A 56 7.24 1.55 -4.31
C TYR A 56 6.00 1.96 -3.50
N GLY A 57 5.82 1.45 -2.28
CA GLY A 57 4.69 1.75 -1.40
C GLY A 57 5.14 2.24 -0.03
N SER A 58 4.72 1.56 1.04
CA SER A 58 4.99 1.95 2.43
C SER A 58 6.47 2.10 2.78
N LEU A 59 7.34 1.31 2.15
CA LEU A 59 8.80 1.41 2.33
C LEU A 59 9.38 2.81 2.03
N ILE A 60 8.69 3.62 1.24
CA ILE A 60 9.12 5.00 0.93
C ILE A 60 8.97 5.92 2.16
N TRP A 61 7.96 5.69 3.00
CA TRP A 61 7.62 6.57 4.14
C TRP A 61 7.77 5.92 5.51
N LYS A 62 7.88 4.59 5.55
CA LYS A 62 8.12 3.79 6.75
C LYS A 62 9.06 2.63 6.40
N PRO A 63 10.34 2.91 6.08
CA PRO A 63 11.29 1.87 5.68
C PRO A 63 11.59 0.88 6.81
N GLU A 64 11.72 1.35 8.06
CA GLU A 64 12.07 0.53 9.24
C GLU A 64 13.34 -0.33 9.04
N PHE A 65 14.26 0.15 8.20
CA PHE A 65 15.60 -0.38 8.05
C PHE A 65 16.58 0.78 7.86
N GLU A 66 17.86 0.52 8.13
CA GLU A 66 18.93 1.46 7.86
C GLU A 66 19.33 1.41 6.39
N SER A 67 19.49 2.59 5.79
CA SER A 67 20.03 2.74 4.43
C SER A 67 21.15 3.77 4.43
N VAL A 68 22.23 3.46 3.71
CA VAL A 68 23.39 4.36 3.55
C VAL A 68 23.31 5.19 2.28
N GLU A 69 22.39 4.84 1.37
CA GLU A 69 22.18 5.55 0.12
C GLU A 69 20.74 5.31 -0.36
N GLN A 70 20.16 6.32 -1.02
CA GLN A 70 18.89 6.20 -1.71
C GLN A 70 18.99 6.86 -3.08
N GLN A 71 18.32 6.29 -4.08
CA GLN A 71 18.26 6.86 -5.43
C GLN A 71 16.95 6.48 -6.13
N LEU A 72 16.53 7.31 -7.09
CA LEU A 72 15.36 7.02 -7.91
C LEU A 72 15.63 5.85 -8.86
N ALA A 73 14.63 4.99 -9.03
CA ALA A 73 14.73 3.86 -9.95
C ALA A 73 13.40 3.55 -10.63
N THR A 74 13.45 2.96 -11.83
CA THR A 74 12.26 2.51 -12.56
C THR A 74 12.28 0.99 -12.74
N ALA A 75 11.23 0.33 -12.26
CA ALA A 75 10.92 -1.07 -12.57
C ALA A 75 10.00 -1.12 -13.80
N PHE A 76 10.54 -1.47 -14.96
CA PHE A 76 9.76 -1.65 -16.18
C PHE A 76 9.00 -2.98 -16.19
N GLY A 77 7.82 -3.00 -16.81
CA GLY A 77 6.96 -4.19 -16.84
C GLY A 77 6.16 -4.40 -15.54
N TRP A 78 6.16 -3.40 -14.65
CA TRP A 78 5.44 -3.42 -13.37
C TRP A 78 4.72 -2.10 -13.15
N HIS A 79 3.55 -2.11 -12.52
CA HIS A 79 2.87 -0.90 -12.07
C HIS A 79 2.28 -1.11 -10.68
N ARG A 80 2.10 0.00 -9.94
CA ARG A 80 1.44 -0.03 -8.63
C ARG A 80 -0.04 -0.32 -8.79
N SER A 81 -0.57 -1.22 -7.98
CA SER A 81 -1.99 -1.53 -7.95
C SER A 81 -2.45 -1.84 -6.52
N PHE A 82 -3.59 -1.28 -6.13
CA PHE A 82 -4.30 -1.66 -4.91
C PHE A 82 -5.12 -2.91 -5.21
N CYS A 83 -4.49 -4.06 -5.07
CA CYS A 83 -5.03 -5.34 -5.52
C CYS A 83 -4.87 -6.47 -4.51
N LEU A 84 -4.28 -6.22 -3.35
CA LEU A 84 -4.21 -7.20 -2.26
C LEU A 84 -5.47 -7.06 -1.40
N ASP A 85 -6.33 -8.08 -1.40
CA ASP A 85 -7.51 -8.11 -0.55
C ASP A 85 -7.08 -8.23 0.91
N MET A 86 -7.61 -7.37 1.78
CA MET A 86 -7.14 -7.29 3.15
C MET A 86 -8.30 -7.17 4.14
N VAL A 87 -8.45 -8.15 5.02
CA VAL A 87 -9.45 -8.14 6.12
C VAL A 87 -8.82 -7.85 7.50
N ARG A 88 -7.52 -7.57 7.50
CA ARG A 88 -6.70 -7.18 8.64
C ARG A 88 -5.95 -5.89 8.31
N TRP A 89 -5.20 -5.33 9.26
CA TRP A 89 -4.34 -4.17 9.06
C TRP A 89 -5.08 -2.88 8.73
N ARG A 90 -5.36 -2.64 7.44
CA ARG A 90 -6.03 -1.44 6.92
C ARG A 90 -7.45 -1.71 6.43
N GLY A 91 -7.92 -2.94 6.62
CA GLY A 91 -9.31 -3.32 6.52
C GLY A 91 -9.72 -4.11 7.75
N SER A 92 -11.02 -4.43 7.81
CA SER A 92 -11.63 -5.29 8.81
C SER A 92 -12.49 -6.36 8.11
N ALA A 93 -13.00 -7.33 8.87
CA ALA A 93 -13.92 -8.33 8.33
C ALA A 93 -15.22 -7.68 7.80
N GLU A 94 -15.72 -6.64 8.48
CA GLU A 94 -16.92 -5.90 8.06
C GLU A 94 -16.65 -4.95 6.89
N GLN A 95 -15.46 -4.35 6.86
CA GLN A 95 -15.04 -3.42 5.82
C GLN A 95 -13.65 -3.79 5.28
N PRO A 96 -13.58 -4.81 4.40
CA PRO A 96 -12.33 -5.21 3.78
C PRO A 96 -11.68 -4.04 3.03
N GLY A 97 -10.36 -4.02 3.03
CA GLY A 97 -9.53 -3.05 2.36
C GLY A 97 -8.77 -3.64 1.18
N LEU A 98 -8.02 -2.77 0.53
CA LEU A 98 -7.04 -3.12 -0.48
C LEU A 98 -5.66 -2.60 -0.06
N MET A 99 -4.64 -3.40 -0.26
CA MET A 99 -3.24 -3.00 -0.11
C MET A 99 -2.51 -3.03 -1.45
N MET A 100 -1.39 -2.30 -1.50
CA MET A 100 -0.64 -2.09 -2.73
C MET A 100 0.36 -3.22 -2.99
N ALA A 101 0.42 -3.65 -4.25
CA ALA A 101 1.42 -4.56 -4.79
C ALA A 101 1.91 -4.04 -6.16
N LEU A 102 2.89 -4.74 -6.75
CA LEU A 102 3.27 -4.56 -8.14
C LEU A 102 2.57 -5.60 -9.03
N GLU A 103 1.68 -5.12 -9.90
CA GLU A 103 1.08 -5.91 -10.97
C GLU A 103 1.93 -5.84 -12.25
N ARG A 104 1.84 -6.88 -13.09
CA ARG A 104 2.53 -6.91 -14.38
C ARG A 104 2.01 -5.82 -15.32
N GLY A 105 2.89 -5.30 -16.16
CA GLY A 105 2.60 -4.27 -17.17
C GLY A 105 2.99 -2.87 -16.73
N GLY A 106 3.22 -1.99 -17.72
CA GLY A 106 3.54 -0.58 -17.49
C GLY A 106 4.95 -0.32 -16.96
N ARG A 107 5.07 0.68 -16.09
CA ARG A 107 6.33 1.04 -15.39
C ARG A 107 6.02 1.58 -14.00
N CYS A 108 6.90 1.29 -13.06
CA CYS A 108 6.81 1.78 -11.69
C CYS A 108 8.08 2.56 -11.37
N ASN A 109 7.94 3.87 -11.18
CA ASN A 109 9.02 4.71 -10.65
C ASN A 109 8.98 4.62 -9.13
N GLY A 110 10.07 4.21 -8.49
CA GLY A 110 10.19 4.10 -7.03
C GLY A 110 11.53 4.64 -6.55
N VAL A 111 11.87 4.29 -5.32
CA VAL A 111 13.16 4.57 -4.69
C VAL A 111 13.84 3.24 -4.44
N ILE A 112 15.14 3.15 -4.68
CA ILE A 112 15.95 2.05 -4.16
C ILE A 112 16.79 2.53 -2.99
N TYR A 113 16.90 1.69 -1.98
CA TYR A 113 17.72 1.91 -0.79
C TYR A 113 18.87 0.93 -0.77
N ARG A 114 20.10 1.43 -0.60
CA ARG A 114 21.27 0.60 -0.35
C ARG A 114 21.38 0.35 1.14
N LEU A 115 21.39 -0.92 1.53
CA LEU A 115 21.65 -1.28 2.90
C LEU A 115 23.16 -1.16 3.21
N PRO A 116 23.53 -0.94 4.50
CA PRO A 116 24.92 -0.94 4.92
C PRO A 116 25.64 -2.23 4.48
N GLU A 117 26.98 -2.18 4.41
CA GLU A 117 27.75 -3.41 4.28
C GLU A 117 27.51 -4.33 5.49
N GLY A 118 27.46 -5.64 5.26
CA GLY A 118 27.19 -6.62 6.31
C GLY A 118 26.67 -7.94 5.77
N GLU A 119 26.17 -8.76 6.69
CA GLU A 119 25.60 -10.07 6.36
C GLU A 119 24.26 -9.92 5.63
N LYS A 120 24.30 -10.07 4.30
CA LYS A 120 23.11 -10.04 3.44
C LYS A 120 21.98 -10.95 3.95
N PRO A 121 22.21 -12.21 4.37
CA PRO A 121 21.14 -13.06 4.90
C PRO A 121 20.42 -12.42 6.08
N ALA A 122 21.16 -11.93 7.09
CA ALA A 122 20.54 -11.29 8.27
C ALA A 122 19.81 -9.98 7.93
N GLN A 123 20.30 -9.22 6.95
CA GLN A 123 19.59 -8.04 6.43
C GLN A 123 18.29 -8.40 5.72
N ILE A 124 18.32 -9.41 4.85
CA ILE A 124 17.14 -9.90 4.13
C ILE A 124 16.12 -10.48 5.11
N GLU A 125 16.56 -11.23 6.11
CA GLU A 125 15.68 -11.81 7.14
C GLU A 125 14.89 -10.74 7.88
N ARG A 126 15.54 -9.63 8.27
CA ARG A 126 14.86 -8.49 8.91
C ARG A 126 13.81 -7.85 8.00
N LEU A 127 14.09 -7.74 6.71
CA LEU A 127 13.12 -7.24 5.74
C LEU A 127 11.94 -8.20 5.57
N LEU A 128 12.20 -9.50 5.49
CA LEU A 128 11.17 -10.54 5.36
C LEU A 128 10.18 -10.50 6.53
N ARG A 129 10.69 -10.48 7.77
CA ARG A 129 9.87 -10.44 8.99
C ARG A 129 8.96 -9.22 9.08
N ARG A 130 9.32 -8.14 8.38
CA ARG A 130 8.52 -6.92 8.30
C ARG A 130 7.44 -7.00 7.21
N GLU A 131 7.76 -7.62 6.08
CA GLU A 131 6.97 -7.53 4.86
C GLU A 131 6.01 -8.70 4.65
N ILE A 132 6.36 -9.90 5.13
CA ILE A 132 5.57 -11.12 4.95
C ILE A 132 5.50 -11.91 6.26
N SER A 133 4.39 -12.63 6.44
CA SER A 133 4.12 -13.45 7.63
C SER A 133 3.88 -14.92 7.32
N ASP A 134 3.70 -15.26 6.05
CA ASP A 134 3.08 -16.51 5.61
C ASP A 134 3.76 -17.09 4.36
N HIS A 135 3.63 -18.40 4.18
CA HIS A 135 4.26 -19.14 3.10
C HIS A 135 3.73 -18.74 1.72
N GLU A 136 2.44 -18.41 1.63
CA GLU A 136 1.77 -18.02 0.40
C GLU A 136 2.36 -16.71 -0.18
N SER A 137 2.88 -15.84 0.67
CA SER A 137 3.52 -14.58 0.27
C SER A 137 4.97 -14.74 -0.22
N ILE A 138 5.62 -15.90 -0.04
CA ILE A 138 7.03 -16.13 -0.41
C ILE A 138 7.26 -15.88 -1.91
N GLU A 139 6.33 -16.28 -2.77
CA GLU A 139 6.46 -16.08 -4.22
C GLU A 139 6.46 -14.60 -4.61
N THR A 140 5.98 -13.71 -3.74
CA THR A 140 5.90 -12.27 -4.02
C THR A 140 7.20 -11.52 -3.73
N VAL A 141 8.16 -12.16 -3.06
CA VAL A 141 9.48 -11.59 -2.77
C VAL A 141 10.46 -12.01 -3.86
N ARG A 142 11.00 -11.05 -4.60
CA ARG A 142 11.90 -11.34 -5.73
C ARG A 142 12.81 -10.18 -6.08
N TRP A 143 13.94 -10.53 -6.66
CA TRP A 143 14.85 -9.59 -7.29
C TRP A 143 14.30 -9.08 -8.62
N LEU A 144 14.25 -7.76 -8.79
CA LEU A 144 13.74 -7.10 -9.99
C LEU A 144 14.84 -6.31 -10.68
N PRO A 145 14.90 -6.35 -12.03
CA PRO A 145 15.71 -5.40 -12.77
C PRO A 145 15.10 -4.01 -12.65
N VAL A 146 15.91 -3.06 -12.18
CA VAL A 146 15.55 -1.65 -12.07
C VAL A 146 16.56 -0.79 -12.83
N HIS A 147 16.08 0.35 -13.33
CA HIS A 147 16.90 1.31 -14.08
C HIS A 147 17.06 2.56 -13.23
N THR A 148 18.31 2.91 -12.93
CA THR A 148 18.68 4.16 -12.24
C THR A 148 19.37 5.09 -13.24
N PRO A 149 19.58 6.38 -12.89
CA PRO A 149 20.40 7.28 -13.69
C PRO A 149 21.83 6.78 -13.93
N GLN A 150 22.36 5.92 -13.05
CA GLN A 150 23.72 5.38 -13.08
C GLN A 150 23.82 4.05 -13.83
N GLY A 151 22.71 3.37 -14.09
CA GLY A 151 22.71 2.11 -14.83
C GLY A 151 21.60 1.16 -14.41
N LYS A 152 21.70 -0.08 -14.89
CA LYS A 152 20.78 -1.17 -14.53
C LYS A 152 21.38 -1.97 -13.38
N LEU A 153 20.54 -2.35 -12.41
CA LEU A 153 20.89 -3.25 -11.33
C LEU A 153 19.67 -4.07 -10.89
N ARG A 154 19.87 -5.07 -10.03
CA ARG A 154 18.76 -5.79 -9.38
C ARG A 154 18.54 -5.28 -7.96
N ALA A 155 17.27 -5.11 -7.59
CA ALA A 155 16.85 -4.75 -6.24
C ALA A 155 15.77 -5.71 -5.75
N LEU A 156 15.82 -6.04 -4.46
CA LEU A 156 14.84 -6.91 -3.81
C LEU A 156 13.52 -6.15 -3.65
N GLY A 157 12.44 -6.70 -4.20
CA GLY A 157 11.09 -6.17 -4.05
C GLY A 157 10.18 -7.14 -3.31
N PHE A 158 9.22 -6.59 -2.58
CA PHE A 158 8.18 -7.31 -1.85
C PHE A 158 6.82 -7.11 -2.52
N TRP A 159 5.90 -8.06 -2.40
CA TRP A 159 4.57 -7.99 -3.01
C TRP A 159 4.61 -7.76 -4.53
N VAL A 160 5.49 -8.48 -5.23
CA VAL A 160 5.73 -8.32 -6.67
C VAL A 160 5.15 -9.47 -7.47
N GLY A 161 4.34 -9.15 -8.48
CA GLY A 161 3.74 -10.15 -9.36
C GLY A 161 2.79 -11.07 -8.61
N VAL A 162 2.00 -10.46 -7.73
CA VAL A 162 0.94 -11.10 -6.95
C VAL A 162 -0.09 -11.74 -7.88
N LYS A 163 -0.60 -12.91 -7.49
CA LYS A 163 -1.53 -13.72 -8.27
C LYS A 163 -2.35 -14.61 -7.34
N GLY A 164 -3.53 -15.01 -7.79
CA GLY A 164 -4.32 -16.05 -7.12
C GLY A 164 -5.10 -15.53 -5.91
N ARG A 165 -5.18 -16.35 -4.88
CA ARG A 165 -5.99 -16.11 -3.68
C ARG A 165 -5.57 -14.80 -2.99
N GLY A 166 -6.55 -14.05 -2.49
CA GLY A 166 -6.31 -12.78 -1.79
C GLY A 166 -5.91 -11.64 -2.73
N THR A 167 -6.19 -11.76 -4.03
CA THR A 167 -5.93 -10.70 -5.00
C THR A 167 -7.14 -10.36 -5.85
N SER A 168 -7.39 -9.05 -5.98
CA SER A 168 -8.35 -8.44 -6.90
C SER A 168 -7.58 -7.62 -7.93
N LEU A 169 -7.07 -8.29 -8.97
CA LEU A 169 -6.25 -7.68 -10.02
C LEU A 169 -7.08 -6.83 -11.00
N ASN A 170 -6.45 -5.87 -11.67
CA ASN A 170 -7.05 -5.04 -12.74
C ASN A 170 -8.37 -4.34 -12.34
N GLN A 171 -8.52 -3.96 -11.06
CA GLN A 171 -9.72 -3.27 -10.60
C GLN A 171 -9.79 -1.85 -11.15
N PRO A 172 -10.99 -1.37 -11.57
CA PRO A 172 -11.15 0.00 -12.02
C PRO A 172 -11.02 0.96 -10.83
N LEU A 173 -10.44 2.14 -11.06
CA LEU A 173 -10.05 3.06 -9.99
C LEU A 173 -11.22 3.56 -9.14
N ASP A 174 -12.42 3.66 -9.69
CA ASP A 174 -13.66 3.99 -8.97
C ASP A 174 -14.01 2.91 -7.95
N ARG A 175 -13.85 1.63 -8.30
CA ARG A 175 -14.06 0.52 -7.36
C ARG A 175 -13.02 0.55 -6.25
N VAL A 176 -11.75 0.73 -6.61
CA VAL A 176 -10.65 0.86 -5.64
C VAL A 176 -10.90 2.05 -4.71
N ALA A 177 -11.30 3.20 -5.24
CA ALA A 177 -11.60 4.39 -4.45
C ALA A 177 -12.74 4.16 -3.46
N SER A 178 -13.81 3.51 -3.91
CA SER A 178 -14.94 3.14 -3.06
C SER A 178 -14.50 2.26 -1.88
N VAL A 179 -13.58 1.31 -2.10
CA VAL A 179 -13.06 0.45 -1.02
C VAL A 179 -12.18 1.26 -0.07
N LEU A 180 -11.16 1.98 -0.60
CA LEU A 180 -10.20 2.72 0.23
C LEU A 180 -10.85 3.83 1.08
N ALA A 181 -11.91 4.46 0.60
CA ALA A 181 -12.64 5.49 1.34
C ALA A 181 -13.39 4.95 2.58
N ARG A 182 -13.67 3.65 2.63
CA ARG A 182 -14.44 3.00 3.70
C ARG A 182 -13.54 2.14 4.60
N ALA A 183 -12.57 1.46 4.01
CA ALA A 183 -11.68 0.53 4.71
C ALA A 183 -10.92 1.19 5.86
N CYS A 184 -11.04 0.59 7.04
CA CYS A 184 -10.24 0.88 8.22
C CYS A 184 -9.96 -0.42 8.96
N GLY A 185 -8.74 -0.58 9.45
CA GLY A 185 -8.38 -1.66 10.36
C GLY A 185 -7.54 -1.12 11.51
N HIS A 186 -7.01 -2.04 12.32
CA HIS A 186 -6.33 -1.71 13.57
C HIS A 186 -5.03 -0.90 13.43
N ILE A 187 -4.47 -0.75 12.22
CA ILE A 187 -3.30 0.12 11.94
C ILE A 187 -3.62 1.33 11.06
N GLY A 188 -4.90 1.69 10.93
CA GLY A 188 -5.36 2.87 10.20
C GLY A 188 -6.17 2.56 8.94
N SER A 189 -6.51 3.60 8.19
CA SER A 189 -7.43 3.51 7.04
C SER A 189 -6.74 3.23 5.71
N GLY A 190 -7.50 2.72 4.73
CA GLY A 190 -7.06 2.62 3.34
C GLY A 190 -6.77 4.00 2.73
N ALA A 191 -7.57 5.01 3.08
CA ALA A 191 -7.37 6.40 2.70
C ALA A 191 -6.04 6.97 3.23
N GLU A 192 -5.68 6.68 4.49
CA GLU A 192 -4.40 7.10 5.06
C GLU A 192 -3.21 6.50 4.30
N TYR A 193 -3.28 5.21 3.97
CA TYR A 193 -2.21 4.56 3.21
C TYR A 193 -2.01 5.20 1.84
N LEU A 194 -3.10 5.46 1.12
CA LEU A 194 -3.06 6.14 -0.15
C LEU A 194 -2.48 7.54 -0.01
N TYR A 195 -2.94 8.31 0.99
CA TYR A 195 -2.47 9.66 1.26
C TYR A 195 -0.95 9.69 1.49
N ASN A 196 -0.46 8.87 2.42
CA ASN A 196 0.97 8.78 2.73
C ASN A 196 1.80 8.34 1.52
N THR A 197 1.29 7.39 0.74
CA THR A 197 2.00 6.92 -0.45
C THR A 197 2.10 8.03 -1.50
N VAL A 198 1.01 8.74 -1.81
CA VAL A 198 1.04 9.82 -2.81
C VAL A 198 1.90 10.99 -2.35
N SER A 199 1.77 11.41 -1.08
CA SER A 199 2.50 12.57 -0.56
C SER A 199 4.02 12.35 -0.58
N HIS A 200 4.48 11.16 -0.20
CA HIS A 200 5.91 10.85 -0.21
C HIS A 200 6.43 10.58 -1.61
N LEU A 201 5.65 9.98 -2.50
CA LEU A 201 6.02 9.90 -3.92
C LEU A 201 6.24 11.30 -4.51
N GLU A 202 5.33 12.25 -4.25
CA GLU A 202 5.51 13.64 -4.70
C GLU A 202 6.74 14.30 -4.07
N ALA A 203 7.06 14.03 -2.80
CA ALA A 203 8.28 14.52 -2.14
C ALA A 203 9.57 14.00 -2.79
N PHE A 204 9.56 12.77 -3.31
CA PHE A 204 10.64 12.20 -4.14
C PHE A 204 10.58 12.65 -5.61
N GLY A 205 9.65 13.54 -5.99
CA GLY A 205 9.46 13.98 -7.38
C GLY A 205 8.84 12.91 -8.29
N ILE A 206 8.32 11.81 -7.72
CA ILE A 206 7.70 10.71 -8.44
C ILE A 206 6.22 11.03 -8.68
N ARG A 207 5.87 11.33 -9.93
CA ARG A 207 4.47 11.50 -10.34
C ARG A 207 3.86 10.22 -10.87
N ASP A 208 3.02 9.58 -10.07
CA ASP A 208 2.20 8.44 -10.49
C ASP A 208 0.79 8.91 -10.90
N ARG A 209 0.49 8.90 -12.21
CA ARG A 209 -0.79 9.42 -12.72
C ARG A 209 -2.00 8.67 -12.17
N ASN A 210 -1.87 7.35 -11.96
CA ASN A 210 -2.99 6.53 -11.48
C ASN A 210 -3.26 6.82 -10.01
N LEU A 211 -2.22 6.94 -9.18
CA LEU A 211 -2.42 7.29 -7.77
C LEU A 211 -2.90 8.73 -7.57
N TRP A 212 -2.43 9.67 -8.40
CA TRP A 212 -2.94 11.04 -8.40
C TRP A 212 -4.43 11.09 -8.75
N ARG A 213 -4.88 10.27 -9.70
CA ARG A 213 -6.30 10.13 -10.01
C ARG A 213 -7.06 9.43 -8.88
N LEU A 214 -6.48 8.38 -8.31
CA LEU A 214 -7.10 7.60 -7.25
C LEU A 214 -7.33 8.44 -5.99
N GLN A 215 -6.38 9.28 -5.58
CA GLN A 215 -6.58 10.14 -4.41
C GLN A 215 -7.68 11.19 -4.64
N GLU A 216 -7.89 11.67 -5.87
CA GLU A 216 -9.04 12.52 -6.18
C GLU A 216 -10.37 11.78 -5.99
N LEU A 217 -10.44 10.55 -6.50
CA LEU A 217 -11.63 9.70 -6.40
C LEU A 217 -11.94 9.34 -4.94
N VAL A 218 -10.92 8.96 -4.16
CA VAL A 218 -11.10 8.69 -2.72
C VAL A 218 -11.58 9.94 -2.00
N ALA A 219 -11.02 11.12 -2.28
CA ALA A 219 -11.49 12.36 -1.68
C ALA A 219 -12.96 12.67 -2.02
N GLN A 220 -13.40 12.37 -3.25
CA GLN A 220 -14.80 12.52 -3.65
C GLN A 220 -15.71 11.54 -2.90
N GLU A 221 -15.31 10.28 -2.79
CA GLU A 221 -16.05 9.26 -2.04
C GLU A 221 -16.17 9.63 -0.55
N VAL A 222 -15.08 10.06 0.10
CA VAL A 222 -15.12 10.49 1.51
C VAL A 222 -16.06 11.68 1.69
N ARG A 223 -15.99 12.69 0.82
CA ARG A 223 -16.94 13.82 0.85
C ARG A 223 -18.39 13.37 0.65
N ALA A 224 -18.64 12.38 -0.21
CA ALA A 224 -20.00 11.86 -0.41
C ALA A 224 -20.53 11.08 0.81
N ILE A 225 -19.67 10.32 1.48
CA ILE A 225 -20.00 9.55 2.70
C ILE A 225 -20.30 10.50 3.87
N HIS A 226 -19.46 11.52 4.08
CA HIS A 226 -19.53 12.39 5.25
C HIS A 226 -20.33 13.68 5.02
N GLY A 227 -20.41 14.17 3.78
CA GLY A 227 -21.27 15.30 3.41
C GLY A 227 -22.76 15.01 3.56
N ARG A 228 -23.18 13.75 3.38
CA ARG A 228 -24.55 13.31 3.72
C ARG A 228 -24.82 13.23 5.23
N LYS A 229 -23.78 13.20 6.08
CA LYS A 229 -23.91 13.21 7.54
C LYS A 229 -23.92 14.63 8.13
N LEU A 230 -23.59 15.65 7.33
CA LEU A 230 -23.44 17.04 7.75
C LEU A 230 -24.65 17.94 7.43
N GLU A 231 -25.80 17.38 7.06
CA GLU A 231 -27.07 18.12 6.93
C GLU A 231 -27.91 17.99 8.23
N PRO A 232 -27.81 18.91 9.19
CA PRO A 232 -28.81 19.04 10.24
C PRO A 232 -30.04 19.78 9.69
N GLY A 233 -31.12 19.04 9.44
CA GLY A 233 -32.48 19.57 9.47
C GLY A 233 -33.08 20.01 8.14
N LEU A 234 -33.66 19.06 7.40
CA LEU A 234 -34.82 19.36 6.55
C LEU A 234 -35.85 18.23 6.66
N SER A 235 -36.58 18.20 7.77
CA SER A 235 -37.88 17.53 7.83
C SER A 235 -38.71 18.10 8.97
N LEU A 236 -39.59 19.04 8.63
CA LEU A 236 -40.97 19.20 9.12
C LEU A 236 -41.48 20.61 8.80
N ALA A 237 -42.02 20.78 7.60
CA ALA A 237 -42.95 21.87 7.29
C ALA A 237 -43.95 21.43 6.22
N LEU A 238 -44.70 20.37 6.52
CA LEU A 238 -45.94 20.04 5.84
C LEU A 238 -46.95 19.62 6.90
N GLN A 239 -47.57 20.61 7.55
CA GLN A 239 -48.96 20.59 8.02
C GLN A 239 -49.27 21.85 8.84
N ALA A 240 -49.79 22.87 8.16
CA ALA A 240 -50.73 23.81 8.76
C ALA A 240 -51.66 24.29 7.64
N ARG A 241 -52.76 23.57 7.43
CA ARG A 241 -53.95 24.14 6.78
C ARG A 241 -54.67 24.99 7.84
N PRO A 242 -55.03 26.25 7.56
CA PRO A 242 -56.02 26.92 8.38
C PRO A 242 -57.40 26.36 8.05
N GLN A 243 -58.08 25.81 9.07
CA GLN A 243 -59.52 25.58 9.01
C GLN A 243 -60.22 26.94 9.06
N SER A 244 -60.98 27.24 8.02
CA SER A 244 -61.98 28.29 7.99
C SER A 244 -63.31 27.76 8.54
N GLN A 245 -63.74 28.27 9.69
CA GLN A 245 -65.10 28.76 10.00
C GLN A 245 -65.18 29.14 11.48
#